data_AF-A0A0Q9YNV5-F1
#
_entry.id   AF-A0A0Q9YNV5-F1
#
_cell.length_a   1.000
_cell.length_b   1.000
_cell.length_c   1.000
_cell.angle_alpha   90.00
_cell.angle_beta   90.00
_cell.angle_gamma   90.00
#
_symmetry.space_group_name_H-M   'P 1'
#
loop_
_entity.id
_entity.type
_entity.pdbx_description
1 polymer ?
#
loop_
_entity_poly.entity_id
_entity_poly.type
_entity_poly.pdbx_seq_one_letter_code
_entity_poly.pdbx_strand_id
1 'polypeptide(L)'
;MVMDVQGIVRVVIGYSKIPDADGELHLEVEYRLKPLNLEFLQKLYNISPNDPDYGVRDLIDCYPINAEQAKTLQPYVIDGVIDLEKYDFMLECYQI
;
A
#
# COMPACT_ATOMS: atom_id res chain seq x y z
N MET A 1 -19.24 11.62 -3.84
CA MET A 1 -18.44 10.61 -4.58
C MET A 1 -17.07 11.24 -4.73
N VAL A 2 -16.04 10.71 -4.05
CA VAL A 2 -14.67 11.21 -4.23
C VAL A 2 -14.19 10.65 -5.56
N MET A 3 -13.74 11.53 -6.48
CA MET A 3 -13.17 11.05 -7.74
C MET A 3 -11.76 10.54 -7.46
N ASP A 4 -11.51 9.28 -7.81
CA ASP A 4 -10.15 8.73 -7.78
C ASP A 4 -9.28 9.48 -8.78
N VAL A 5 -8.01 9.69 -8.45
CA VAL A 5 -7.10 10.37 -9.37
C VAL A 5 -6.77 9.41 -10.51
N GLN A 6 -6.94 9.86 -11.74
CA GLN A 6 -6.66 9.02 -12.91
C GLN A 6 -5.16 8.71 -12.98
N GLY A 7 -4.83 7.49 -13.41
CA GLY A 7 -3.44 7.08 -13.61
C GLY A 7 -2.69 6.67 -12.34
N ILE A 8 -3.36 6.56 -11.18
CA ILE A 8 -2.71 6.01 -9.98
C ILE A 8 -2.43 4.51 -10.17
N VAL A 9 -1.17 4.14 -10.03
CA VAL A 9 -0.72 2.78 -9.79
C VAL A 9 -0.64 2.54 -8.30
N ARG A 10 -1.12 1.38 -7.87
CA ARG A 10 -1.10 0.94 -6.49
C ARG A 10 -0.30 -0.33 -6.39
N VAL A 11 0.65 -0.35 -5.47
CA VAL A 11 1.53 -1.49 -5.23
C VAL A 11 1.60 -1.82 -3.75
N VAL A 12 1.90 -3.09 -3.46
CA VAL A 12 2.36 -3.49 -2.13
C VAL A 12 3.84 -3.80 -2.23
N ILE A 13 4.63 -3.16 -1.37
CA ILE A 13 6.08 -3.23 -1.37
C ILE A 13 6.51 -3.92 -0.09
N GLY A 14 7.32 -4.96 -0.21
CA GLY A 14 7.86 -5.72 0.93
C GLY A 14 9.32 -5.35 1.16
N TYR A 15 9.63 -4.90 2.37
CA TYR A 15 10.98 -4.61 2.82
C TYR A 15 11.54 -5.77 3.65
N SER A 16 12.86 -5.93 3.66
CA SER A 16 13.54 -6.84 4.58
C SER A 16 13.17 -6.48 6.02
N LYS A 17 12.99 -7.48 6.88
CA LYS A 17 12.76 -7.25 8.33
C LYS A 17 14.05 -6.97 9.11
N ILE A 18 15.18 -7.33 8.51
CA ILE A 18 16.49 -7.21 9.12
C ILE A 18 17.21 -6.10 8.33
N PRO A 19 17.63 -5.02 9.00
CA PRO A 19 18.47 -4.01 8.40
C PRO A 19 19.82 -4.58 7.98
N ASP A 20 20.42 -4.01 6.95
CA ASP A 20 21.78 -4.35 6.56
C ASP A 20 22.84 -3.78 7.55
N ALA A 21 24.12 -3.87 7.15
CA ALA A 21 25.22 -3.38 7.97
C ALA A 21 25.20 -1.86 8.21
N ASP A 22 24.51 -1.10 7.35
CA ASP A 22 24.36 0.35 7.43
C ASP A 22 23.06 0.76 8.15
N GLY A 23 22.22 -0.21 8.51
CA GLY A 23 20.94 0.02 9.20
C GLY A 23 19.77 0.28 8.25
N GLU A 24 19.94 0.00 6.96
CA GLU A 24 18.94 0.25 5.93
C GLU A 24 18.05 -1.00 5.71
N LEU A 25 16.74 -0.77 5.51
CA LEU A 25 15.80 -1.82 5.11
C LEU A 25 15.71 -1.85 3.58
N HIS A 26 15.96 -3.01 2.98
CA HIS A 26 15.99 -3.14 1.53
C HIS A 26 14.60 -3.47 1.00
N LEU A 27 14.21 -2.83 -0.09
CA LEU A 27 13.06 -3.24 -0.88
C LEU A 27 13.40 -4.57 -1.57
N GLU A 28 12.64 -5.60 -1.26
CA GLU A 28 12.89 -6.97 -1.73
C GLU A 28 11.85 -7.42 -2.77
N VAL A 29 10.60 -6.96 -2.62
CA VAL A 29 9.49 -7.30 -3.52
C VAL A 29 8.58 -6.12 -3.76
N GLU A 30 8.03 -6.01 -4.97
CA GLU A 30 6.95 -5.10 -5.32
C GLU A 30 5.90 -5.90 -6.09
N TYR A 31 4.64 -5.81 -5.66
CA TYR A 31 3.53 -6.42 -6.38
C TYR A 31 2.50 -5.36 -6.75
N ARG A 32 2.14 -5.32 -8.04
CA ARG A 32 1.04 -4.48 -8.52
C ARG A 32 -0.29 -5.01 -8.00
N LEU A 33 -1.18 -4.07 -7.68
CA LEU A 33 -2.56 -4.38 -7.37
C LEU A 33 -3.43 -4.21 -8.62
N LYS A 34 -4.46 -5.05 -8.73
CA LYS A 34 -5.62 -4.80 -9.60
C LYS A 34 -6.23 -3.43 -9.24
N PRO A 35 -6.94 -2.77 -10.17
CA PRO A 35 -7.62 -1.52 -9.88
C PRO A 35 -8.48 -1.61 -8.62
N LEU A 36 -8.21 -0.73 -7.67
CA LEU A 36 -8.93 -0.55 -6.42
C LEU A 36 -9.55 0.83 -6.39
N ASN A 37 -10.74 0.97 -5.81
CA ASN A 37 -11.33 2.28 -5.64
C ASN A 37 -10.71 2.98 -4.41
N LEU A 38 -10.59 4.31 -4.47
CA LEU A 38 -10.03 5.11 -3.38
C LEU A 38 -10.84 5.00 -2.07
N GLU A 39 -12.18 4.99 -2.15
CA GLU A 39 -13.06 4.87 -0.98
C GLU A 39 -12.84 3.56 -0.18
N PHE A 40 -12.52 2.48 -0.86
CA PHE A 40 -12.22 1.17 -0.29
C PHE A 40 -10.92 1.24 0.51
N LEU A 41 -9.88 1.87 -0.06
CA LEU A 41 -8.62 2.06 0.62
C LEU A 41 -8.76 3.04 1.80
N GLN A 42 -9.47 4.15 1.61
CA GLN A 42 -9.77 5.07 2.71
C GLN A 42 -10.44 4.36 3.89
N LYS A 43 -11.42 3.48 3.62
CA LYS A 43 -12.05 2.65 4.66
C LYS A 43 -11.06 1.67 5.30
N LEU A 44 -10.25 0.99 4.49
CA LEU A 44 -9.27 0.01 4.96
C LEU A 44 -8.19 0.62 5.87
N TYR A 45 -7.85 1.88 5.64
CA TYR A 45 -6.84 2.63 6.40
C TYR A 45 -7.45 3.63 7.40
N ASN A 46 -8.77 3.65 7.55
CA ASN A 46 -9.49 4.58 8.41
C ASN A 46 -9.15 6.07 8.13
N ILE A 47 -9.05 6.42 6.85
CA ILE A 47 -8.76 7.77 6.36
C ILE A 47 -10.07 8.50 6.03
N SER A 48 -10.16 9.74 6.47
CA SER A 48 -11.31 10.59 6.16
C SER A 48 -11.26 11.05 4.69
N PRO A 49 -12.37 10.95 3.93
CA PRO A 49 -12.45 11.54 2.60
C PRO A 49 -12.43 13.07 2.62
N ASN A 50 -12.46 13.70 3.80
CA ASN A 50 -12.34 15.14 4.01
C ASN A 50 -11.08 15.50 4.78
N ASP A 51 -10.06 14.62 4.79
CA ASP A 51 -8.78 14.94 5.41
C ASP A 51 -8.21 16.23 4.78
N PRO A 52 -7.75 17.21 5.59
CA PRO A 52 -7.18 18.45 5.07
C PRO A 52 -5.87 18.21 4.29
N ASP A 53 -5.16 17.11 4.56
CA ASP A 53 -3.99 16.71 3.81
C ASP A 53 -4.37 15.89 2.58
N TYR A 54 -4.04 16.41 1.40
CA TYR A 54 -4.30 15.77 0.12
C TYR A 54 -3.50 14.47 -0.04
N GLY A 55 -2.27 14.41 0.48
CA GLY A 55 -1.44 13.21 0.44
C GLY A 55 -2.08 12.08 1.24
N VAL A 56 -2.62 12.42 2.42
CA VAL A 56 -3.32 11.47 3.28
C VAL A 56 -4.64 11.04 2.64
N ARG A 57 -5.48 12.01 2.27
CA ARG A 57 -6.81 11.76 1.72
C ARG A 57 -6.77 10.87 0.48
N ASP A 58 -5.81 11.11 -0.41
CA ASP A 58 -5.72 10.45 -1.71
C ASP A 58 -4.77 9.21 -1.65
N LEU A 59 -4.29 8.86 -0.46
CA LEU A 59 -3.36 7.75 -0.16
C LEU A 59 -2.09 7.78 -1.01
N ILE A 60 -1.51 8.97 -1.22
CA ILE A 60 -0.26 9.15 -1.96
C ILE A 60 0.95 8.73 -1.11
N ASP A 61 0.86 8.83 0.22
CA ASP A 61 1.91 8.41 1.14
C ASP A 61 2.04 6.87 1.23
N CYS A 62 3.15 6.39 1.79
CA CYS A 62 3.34 4.96 2.06
C CYS A 62 2.65 4.57 3.38
N TYR A 63 1.82 3.52 3.36
CA TYR A 63 1.09 3.06 4.54
C TYR A 63 1.46 1.64 4.94
N PRO A 64 1.79 1.35 6.22
CA PRO A 64 2.08 0.00 6.66
C PRO A 64 0.88 -0.93 6.52
N ILE A 65 1.15 -2.19 6.17
CA ILE A 65 0.15 -3.24 6.00
C ILE A 65 0.22 -4.21 7.18
N ASN A 66 -0.84 -4.24 7.98
CA ASN A 66 -1.02 -5.22 9.04
C ASN A 66 -1.68 -6.52 8.52
N ALA A 67 -1.89 -7.51 9.40
CA ALA A 67 -2.46 -8.81 9.04
C ALA A 67 -3.88 -8.75 8.44
N GLU A 68 -4.73 -7.86 8.95
CA GLU A 68 -6.10 -7.70 8.44
C GLU A 68 -6.10 -7.04 7.04
N GLN A 69 -5.23 -6.05 6.86
CA GLN A 69 -5.04 -5.36 5.59
C GLN A 69 -4.41 -6.28 4.55
N ALA A 70 -3.39 -7.08 4.92
CA ALA A 70 -2.78 -8.07 4.04
C ALA A 70 -3.83 -9.07 3.53
N LYS A 71 -4.65 -9.63 4.43
CA LYS A 71 -5.74 -10.53 4.05
C LYS A 71 -6.75 -9.87 3.10
N THR A 72 -7.04 -8.59 3.33
CA THR A 72 -7.99 -7.82 2.53
C THR A 72 -7.45 -7.44 1.16
N LEU A 73 -6.15 -7.14 1.06
CA LEU A 73 -5.48 -6.75 -0.18
C LEU A 73 -5.05 -7.94 -1.04
N GLN A 74 -4.77 -9.11 -0.44
CA GLN A 74 -4.26 -10.30 -1.13
C GLN A 74 -5.04 -10.70 -2.41
N PRO A 75 -6.38 -10.62 -2.50
CA PRO A 75 -7.12 -10.95 -3.73
C PRO A 75 -6.86 -10.00 -4.91
N TYR A 76 -6.35 -8.80 -4.61
CA TYR A 76 -6.02 -7.76 -5.58
C TYR A 76 -4.57 -7.82 -6.02
N VAL A 77 -3.70 -8.54 -5.32
CA VAL A 77 -2.30 -8.72 -5.71
C VAL A 77 -2.20 -9.48 -7.02
N ILE A 78 -1.39 -8.97 -7.95
CA ILE A 78 -1.07 -9.60 -9.23
C ILE A 78 0.25 -10.35 -9.06
N ASP A 79 0.24 -11.66 -9.32
CA ASP A 79 1.41 -12.55 -9.36
C ASP A 79 2.32 -12.50 -8.11
N GLY A 80 1.72 -12.35 -6.92
CA GLY A 80 2.46 -12.25 -5.66
C GLY A 80 1.67 -12.62 -4.41
N VAL A 81 2.37 -12.71 -3.28
CA VAL A 81 1.80 -13.01 -1.96
C VAL A 81 2.35 -12.02 -0.92
N ILE A 82 1.44 -11.43 -0.14
CA ILE A 82 1.76 -10.60 1.01
C ILE A 82 2.11 -11.53 2.18
N ASP A 83 3.38 -11.92 2.24
CA ASP A 83 3.93 -12.75 3.32
C ASP A 83 4.50 -11.87 4.44
N LEU A 84 3.64 -11.56 5.41
CA LEU A 84 4.02 -10.77 6.59
C LEU A 84 4.97 -11.52 7.53
N GLU A 85 5.25 -12.81 7.34
CA GLU A 85 6.32 -13.48 8.08
C GLU A 85 7.69 -13.10 7.49
N LYS A 86 7.76 -12.99 6.16
CA LYS A 86 8.97 -12.75 5.40
C LYS A 86 9.36 -11.27 5.29
N TYR A 87 8.39 -10.37 5.12
CA TYR A 87 8.63 -8.95 4.84
C TYR A 87 7.73 -8.03 5.67
N ASP A 88 8.19 -6.80 5.88
CA ASP A 88 7.33 -5.71 6.34
C ASP A 88 6.77 -4.99 5.10
N PHE A 89 5.44 -5.03 4.94
CA PHE A 89 4.78 -4.53 3.74
C PHE A 89 4.22 -3.13 3.92
N MET A 90 4.31 -2.33 2.86
CA MET A 90 3.70 -1.01 2.73
C MET A 90 2.80 -0.98 1.50
N LEU A 91 1.67 -0.28 1.58
CA LEU A 91 0.91 0.17 0.41
C LEU A 91 1.55 1.46 -0.08
N GLU A 92 1.86 1.53 -1.37
CA GLU A 92 2.33 2.75 -2.03
C GLU A 92 1.47 3.05 -3.26
N CYS A 93 1.13 4.32 -3.43
CA CYS A 93 0.39 4.80 -4.60
C CYS A 93 1.17 5.90 -5.30
N TYR A 94 1.39 5.76 -6.60
CA TYR A 94 2.09 6.76 -7.41
C TYR A 94 1.37 6.98 -8.75
N GLN A 95 1.51 8.18 -9.31
CA GLN A 95 1.02 8.50 -10.66
C GLN A 95 2.07 8.15 -11.70
N ILE A 96 1.64 7.68 -12.86
CA ILE A 96 2.50 7.52 -14.07
C ILE A 96 2.21 8.65 -15.05
#